data_AF-A0A977MPB8-F1
#
_entry.id   AF-A0A977MPB8-F1
#
_cell.length_a   1.000
_cell.length_b   1.000
_cell.length_c   1.000
_cell.angle_alpha   90.00
_cell.angle_beta   90.00
_cell.angle_gamma   90.00
#
_symmetry.space_group_name_H-M   'P 1'
#
loop_
_entity.id
_entity.type
_entity.pdbx_description
1 polymer ?
#
loop_
_entity_poly.entity_id
_entity_poly.type
_entity_poly.pdbx_seq_one_letter_code
_entity_poly.pdbx_strand_id
1 'polypeptide(L)' 'MPPANQQPAPDQPFSLPTQRQVSTIPRAMPDGSTEFWVYPSQQMFWNAMLRKGWRWKDDQIKPKDMDDIIRIHNANNE' A
#
# COMPACT_ATOMS: atom_id res chain seq x y z
N MET A 1 -15.65 2.25 8.87
CA MET A 1 -14.59 1.22 8.74
C MET A 1 -13.54 1.49 9.80
N PRO A 2 -12.96 0.46 10.45
CA PRO A 2 -11.82 0.67 11.33
C PRO A 2 -10.65 1.31 10.56
N PRO A 3 -9.77 2.08 11.23
CA PRO A 3 -8.60 2.64 10.59
C PRO A 3 -7.74 1.53 9.99
N ALA A 4 -7.14 1.81 8.83
CA ALA A 4 -6.30 0.84 8.14
C ALA A 4 -5.11 0.43 9.02
N ASN A 5 -4.92 -0.87 9.22
CA ASN A 5 -3.81 -1.38 10.03
C ASN A 5 -2.47 -1.09 9.36
N GLN A 6 -1.70 -0.21 10.00
CA GLN A 6 -0.36 0.22 9.62
C GLN A 6 0.72 -0.32 10.57
N GLN A 7 0.36 -1.21 11.50
CA GLN A 7 1.35 -1.89 12.34
C GLN A 7 2.02 -3.01 11.53
N PRO A 8 3.34 -3.22 11.71
CA PRO A 8 4.04 -4.39 11.17
C PRO A 8 3.38 -5.69 11.62
N ALA A 9 3.41 -6.71 10.76
CA ALA A 9 3.00 -8.05 11.17
C ALA A 9 4.03 -8.66 12.14
N PRO A 10 3.65 -9.59 13.04
CA PRO A 10 4.56 -10.18 14.03
C PRO A 10 5.88 -10.74 13.44
N ASP A 11 5.80 -11.36 12.25
CA ASP A 11 6.95 -11.98 11.58
C ASP A 11 7.45 -11.15 10.39
N GLN A 12 7.24 -9.84 10.40
CA GLN A 12 7.71 -8.99 9.32
C GLN A 12 9.23 -8.75 9.43
N PRO A 13 10.03 -9.08 8.41
CA PRO A 13 11.49 -9.09 8.53
C PRO A 13 12.14 -7.70 8.56
N PHE A 14 11.42 -6.66 8.16
CA PHE A 14 11.92 -5.28 8.14
C PHE A 14 10.78 -4.25 8.21
N SER A 15 11.08 -3.03 8.65
CA SER A 15 10.12 -1.93 8.68
C SER A 15 9.75 -1.45 7.29
N LEU A 16 8.47 -1.13 7.08
CA LEU A 16 7.96 -0.56 5.83
C LEU A 16 7.37 0.85 6.05
N PRO A 17 7.49 1.75 5.07
CA PRO A 17 6.85 3.07 5.11
C PRO A 17 5.34 2.99 5.28
N THR A 18 4.80 3.87 6.12
CA THR A 18 3.37 4.01 6.41
C THR A 18 2.71 5.19 5.69
N GLN A 19 3.51 6.02 5.01
CA GLN A 19 3.04 7.15 4.24
C GLN A 19 2.22 6.68 3.03
N ARG A 20 1.12 7.38 2.77
CA ARG A 20 0.25 7.15 1.62
C ARG A 20 0.50 8.18 0.54
N GLN A 21 0.23 7.80 -0.71
CA GLN A 21 0.35 8.67 -1.89
C GLN A 21 -1.03 9.05 -2.40
N VAL A 22 -1.23 10.34 -2.68
CA VAL A 22 -2.42 10.86 -3.37
C VAL A 22 -2.19 10.68 -4.88
N SER A 23 -3.18 10.10 -5.56
CA SER A 23 -3.16 9.89 -7.02
C SER A 23 -3.50 11.16 -7.79
N THR A 24 -3.38 11.11 -9.10
CA THR A 24 -3.89 12.16 -10.00
C THR A 24 -5.31 11.90 -10.51
N ILE A 25 -5.89 10.74 -10.17
CA ILE A 25 -7.22 10.31 -10.61
C ILE A 25 -8.30 10.98 -9.72
N PRO A 26 -9.19 11.80 -10.30
CA PRO A 26 -10.26 12.42 -9.54
C PRO A 26 -11.32 11.38 -9.12
N ARG A 27 -11.79 11.51 -7.88
CA ARG A 27 -12.90 10.74 -7.34
C ARG A 27 -14.18 11.53 -7.53
N ALA A 28 -15.22 10.86 -8.05
CA ALA A 28 -16.54 11.46 -8.16
C ALA A 28 -17.14 11.67 -6.76
N MET A 29 -17.32 12.94 -6.37
CA MET A 29 -17.95 13.32 -5.10
C MET A 29 -19.37 13.86 -5.37
N PRO A 30 -20.38 13.46 -4.57
CA PRO A 30 -21.77 13.89 -4.78
C PRO A 30 -22.00 15.40 -4.65
N ASP A 31 -21.13 16.11 -3.92
CA ASP A 31 -21.23 17.54 -3.62
C ASP A 31 -20.51 18.44 -4.65
N GLY A 32 -19.92 17.84 -5.69
CA GLY A 32 -19.15 18.56 -6.72
C GLY A 32 -17.74 18.96 -6.30
N SER A 33 -17.28 18.57 -5.10
CA SER A 33 -15.88 18.74 -4.70
C SER A 33 -14.95 17.82 -5.50
N THR A 34 -13.70 18.25 -5.70
CA THR A 34 -12.66 17.40 -6.31
C THR A 34 -11.78 16.81 -5.22
N GLU A 35 -11.93 15.50 -5.00
CA GLU A 35 -10.99 14.70 -4.23
C GLU A 35 -10.25 13.75 -5.16
N PHE A 36 -9.08 13.27 -4.74
CA PHE A 36 -8.30 12.29 -5.50
C PHE A 36 -8.26 10.96 -4.75
N TRP A 37 -8.09 9.86 -5.50
CA TRP A 37 -7.86 8.57 -4.86
C TRP A 37 -6.54 8.58 -4.08
N VAL A 38 -6.48 7.81 -2.99
CA VAL A 38 -5.28 7.72 -2.15
C VAL A 38 -4.86 6.26 -2.08
N TYR A 39 -3.68 5.94 -2.61
CA TYR A 39 -3.14 4.59 -2.62
C TYR A 39 -2.78 4.11 -1.21
N PRO A 40 -2.74 2.78 -0.98
CA PRO A 40 -2.25 2.22 0.29
C PRO A 40 -0.75 2.53 0.47
N SER A 41 -0.31 2.61 1.72
CA SER A 41 1.12 2.63 2.06
C SER A 41 1.76 1.26 1.82
N GLN A 42 3.10 1.19 1.86
CA GLN A 42 3.81 -0.08 1.71
C GLN A 42 3.45 -1.07 2.82
N GLN A 43 3.34 -0.59 4.06
CA GLN A 43 2.90 -1.41 5.18
C GLN A 43 1.45 -1.92 5.01
N MET A 44 0.54 -1.07 4.51
CA MET A 44 -0.83 -1.48 4.22
C MET A 44 -0.89 -2.55 3.12
N PHE A 45 -0.08 -2.40 2.06
CA PHE A 45 0.03 -3.35 0.96
C PHE A 45 0.55 -4.71 1.47
N TRP A 46 1.64 -4.71 2.24
CA TRP A 46 2.18 -5.92 2.88
C TRP A 46 1.12 -6.65 3.70
N ASN A 47 0.43 -5.94 4.59
CA ASN A 47 -0.63 -6.49 5.42
C ASN A 47 -1.79 -7.04 4.58
N ALA A 48 -2.12 -6.41 3.45
CA ALA A 48 -3.15 -6.90 2.53
C ALA A 48 -2.73 -8.21 1.83
N MET A 49 -1.49 -8.31 1.40
CA MET A 49 -0.93 -9.52 0.79
C MET A 49 -0.97 -10.70 1.77
N LEU A 50 -0.59 -10.48 3.03
CA LEU A 50 -0.68 -11.51 4.07
C LEU A 50 -2.12 -12.01 4.29
N ARG A 51 -3.12 -11.10 4.28
CA ARG A 51 -4.54 -11.47 4.39
C ARG A 51 -5.03 -12.29 3.20
N LYS A 52 -4.44 -12.09 2.01
CA LYS A 52 -4.72 -12.89 0.81
C LYS A 52 -3.99 -14.25 0.79
N GLY A 53 -3.33 -14.63 1.89
CA GLY A 53 -2.62 -15.90 2.00
C GLY A 53 -1.21 -15.88 1.43
N TRP A 54 -0.73 -14.75 0.92
CA TRP A 54 0.65 -14.63 0.48
C TRP A 54 1.59 -14.72 1.68
N ARG A 55 2.72 -15.42 1.53
CA ARG A 55 3.76 -15.54 2.54
C ARG A 55 5.10 -15.26 1.88
N TRP A 56 5.67 -14.11 2.21
CA TRP A 56 7.02 -13.76 1.81
C TRP A 56 7.99 -14.67 2.57
N LYS A 57 8.97 -15.25 1.88
CA LYS A 57 10.10 -15.91 2.55
C LYS A 57 11.18 -14.86 2.83
N ASP A 58 11.86 -14.97 3.97
CA ASP A 58 12.76 -13.95 4.52
C ASP A 58 13.95 -13.55 3.62
N ASP A 59 14.20 -14.35 2.58
CA ASP A 59 15.26 -14.19 1.58
C ASP A 59 14.76 -13.69 0.21
N GLN A 60 13.45 -13.63 -0.01
CA GLN A 60 12.87 -13.38 -1.33
C GLN A 60 12.48 -11.94 -1.61
N ILE A 61 12.31 -11.12 -0.57
CA ILE A 61 11.88 -9.74 -0.76
C ILE A 61 12.64 -8.81 0.16
N LYS A 62 13.14 -7.72 -0.39
CA LYS A 62 13.83 -6.63 0.32
C LYS A 62 12.93 -5.39 0.37
N PRO A 63 13.20 -4.43 1.28
CA PRO A 63 12.47 -3.17 1.32
C PRO A 63 12.42 -2.46 -0.05
N LYS A 64 13.53 -2.51 -0.81
CA LYS A 64 13.62 -1.94 -2.15
C LYS A 64 12.66 -2.59 -3.15
N ASP A 65 12.52 -3.92 -3.10
CA ASP A 65 11.61 -4.63 -4.01
C ASP A 65 10.17 -4.20 -3.76
N MET A 66 9.80 -3.98 -2.49
CA MET A 66 8.48 -3.50 -2.11
C MET A 66 8.21 -2.08 -2.63
N ASP A 67 9.20 -1.19 -2.53
CA ASP A 67 9.13 0.16 -3.08
C ASP A 67 8.93 0.14 -4.61
N ASP A 68 9.72 -0.67 -5.31
CA ASP A 68 9.64 -0.81 -6.77
C ASP A 68 8.29 -1.39 -7.21
N ILE A 69 7.79 -2.44 -6.54
CA ILE A 69 6.47 -3.05 -6.83
C ILE A 69 5.35 -2.02 -6.72
N ILE A 70 5.32 -1.26 -5.62
CA ILE A 70 4.25 -0.29 -5.37
C ILE A 70 4.33 0.87 -6.35
N ARG A 71 5.55 1.35 -6.66
CA ARG A 71 5.74 2.41 -7.64
C ARG A 71 5.24 1.98 -9.03
N ILE A 72 5.57 0.77 -9.47
CA ILE A 72 5.10 0.22 -10.75
C ILE A 72 3.57 0.06 -10.73
N HIS A 73 3.01 -0.49 -9.66
CA HIS A 73 1.57 -0.67 -9.53
C HIS A 73 0.82 0.67 -9.60
N ASN A 74 1.27 1.68 -8.85
CA ASN A 74 0.65 3.00 -8.85
C ASN A 74 0.78 3.65 -10.23
N ALA A 75 1.98 3.61 -10.84
CA ALA A 75 2.19 4.17 -12.18
C ALA A 75 1.34 3.51 -13.28
N ASN A 76 0.95 2.25 -13.11
CA ASN A 76 0.04 1.56 -14.02
C ASN A 76 -1.45 1.88 -13.75
N ASN A 77 -1.77 2.37 -12.54
CA ASN A 77 -3.13 2.76 -12.20
C ASN A 77 -3.43 4.22 -12.56
N GLU A 78 -2.43 5.10 -12.48
CA GLU A 78 -2.54 6.51 -12.93
C GLU A 78 -2.96 6.60 -14.40
#